data_AF-A0A453P0Q0-F1
#
_entry.id   AF-A0A453P0Q0-F1
#
_cell.length_a   1.000
_cell.length_b   1.000
_cell.length_c   1.000
_cell.angle_alpha   90.00
_cell.angle_beta   90.00
_cell.angle_gamma   90.00
#
_symmetry.space_group_name_H-M   'P 1'
#
loop_
_entity.id
_entity.type
_entity.pdbx_description
1 polymer ?
#
loop_
_entity_poly.entity_id
_entity_poly.type
_entity_poly.pdbx_seq_one_letter_code
_entity_poly.pdbx_strand_id
1 'polypeptide(L)'
;MPNLYGCIPKRRRTTRTVADGLNGNSWARDIQGNLDLHEIGQYLQLWQIMQRTELSATPDRLIWRWTASGNYSAQSCYMATFHGSTACYSWKLI
;
A
#
# COMPACT_ATOMS: atom_id res chain seq x y z
N MET A 1 1.46 -6.74 5.80
CA MET A 1 0.81 -7.77 6.65
C MET A 1 0.39 -8.95 5.78
N PRO A 2 1.34 -9.81 5.41
CA PRO A 2 1.11 -10.84 4.38
C PRO A 2 0.19 -11.98 4.85
N ASN A 3 0.20 -12.32 6.14
CA ASN A 3 -0.53 -13.48 6.66
C ASN A 3 -2.03 -13.18 6.77
N LEU A 4 -2.40 -12.08 7.42
CA LEU A 4 -3.79 -11.62 7.49
C LEU A 4 -4.40 -11.40 6.10
N TYR A 5 -3.61 -10.87 5.17
CA TYR A 5 -4.06 -10.69 3.78
C TYR A 5 -4.46 -12.02 3.13
N GLY A 6 -3.75 -13.11 3.46
CA GLY A 6 -4.06 -14.48 3.03
C GLY A 6 -5.45 -14.95 3.45
N CYS A 7 -5.89 -14.59 4.66
CA CYS A 7 -7.19 -14.98 5.23
C CYS A 7 -8.39 -14.25 4.61
N ILE A 8 -8.18 -13.20 3.82
CA ILE A 8 -9.27 -12.46 3.18
C ILE A 8 -9.56 -13.08 1.81
N PRO A 9 -10.80 -13.37 1.41
CA PRO A 9 -11.09 -13.89 0.06
C PRO A 9 -10.71 -12.90 -1.04
N LYS A 10 -10.19 -13.40 -2.18
CA LYS A 10 -9.79 -12.57 -3.33
C LYS A 10 -10.87 -11.56 -3.75
N ARG A 11 -12.15 -11.97 -3.77
CA ARG A 11 -13.28 -11.09 -4.12
C ARG A 11 -13.41 -9.91 -3.17
N ARG A 12 -13.22 -10.11 -1.87
CA ARG A 12 -13.28 -9.04 -0.87
C ARG A 12 -12.12 -8.07 -1.04
N ARG A 13 -10.92 -8.58 -1.32
CA ARG A 13 -9.71 -7.75 -1.56
C ARG A 13 -9.89 -6.75 -2.71
N THR A 14 -10.65 -7.10 -3.74
CA THR A 14 -10.83 -6.24 -4.93
C THR A 14 -12.06 -5.35 -4.88
N THR A 15 -13.06 -5.67 -4.04
CA THR A 15 -14.35 -4.97 -4.02
C THR A 15 -14.58 -4.11 -2.79
N ARG A 16 -13.88 -4.38 -1.67
CA ARG A 16 -14.04 -3.64 -0.42
C ARG A 16 -13.20 -2.37 -0.45
N THR A 17 -13.82 -1.21 -0.26
CA THR A 17 -13.10 0.04 -0.01
C THR A 17 -12.70 0.18 1.46
N VAL A 18 -11.83 1.14 1.78
CA VAL A 18 -11.50 1.47 3.19
C VAL A 18 -12.72 2.03 3.92
N ALA A 19 -13.52 2.89 3.26
CA ALA A 19 -14.74 3.48 3.82
C ALA A 19 -15.78 2.41 4.19
N ASP A 20 -16.02 1.50 3.25
CA ASP A 20 -16.78 0.28 3.45
C ASP A 20 -16.31 -0.49 4.68
N GLY A 21 -14.99 -0.65 4.79
CA GLY A 21 -14.32 -1.37 5.84
C GLY A 21 -14.52 -0.84 7.24
N LEU A 22 -14.31 0.47 7.36
CA LEU A 22 -14.48 1.22 8.60
C LEU A 22 -15.93 1.20 9.08
N ASN A 23 -16.89 1.16 8.15
CA ASN A 23 -18.30 1.09 8.52
C ASN A 23 -18.60 -0.18 9.35
N GLY A 24 -18.89 0.03 10.64
CA GLY A 24 -19.22 -1.03 11.59
C GLY A 24 -18.14 -2.10 11.75
N ASN A 25 -16.85 -1.76 11.63
CA ASN A 25 -15.72 -2.70 11.72
C ASN A 25 -15.88 -3.94 10.83
N SER A 26 -16.49 -3.75 9.66
CA SER A 26 -16.84 -4.83 8.73
C SER A 26 -15.65 -5.66 8.26
N TRP A 27 -14.43 -5.13 8.33
CA TRP A 27 -13.20 -5.86 8.00
C TRP A 27 -13.02 -7.13 8.82
N ALA A 28 -13.44 -7.15 10.08
CA ALA A 28 -13.40 -8.36 10.89
C ALA A 28 -14.22 -9.51 10.28
N ARG A 29 -15.33 -9.17 9.58
CA ARG A 29 -16.20 -10.16 8.91
C ARG A 29 -15.63 -10.69 7.59
N ASP A 30 -14.69 -9.97 7.00
CA ASP A 30 -14.05 -10.37 5.74
C ASP A 30 -12.88 -11.34 5.94
N ILE A 31 -12.43 -11.51 7.19
CA ILE A 31 -11.42 -12.50 7.57
C ILE A 31 -12.08 -13.88 7.59
N GLN A 32 -11.49 -14.82 6.85
CA GLN A 32 -11.96 -16.20 6.75
C GLN A 32 -10.82 -17.19 7.04
N GLY A 33 -11.19 -18.36 7.57
CA GLY A 33 -10.25 -19.41 7.95
C GLY A 33 -9.73 -19.27 9.37
N ASN A 34 -8.72 -20.06 9.70
CA ASN A 34 -8.14 -20.08 11.04
C ASN A 34 -7.22 -18.85 11.22
N LEU A 35 -7.42 -18.15 12.33
CA LEU A 35 -6.59 -17.05 12.79
C LEU A 35 -5.58 -17.59 13.80
N ASP A 36 -4.31 -17.60 13.45
CA ASP A 36 -3.23 -17.90 14.39
C ASP A 36 -2.67 -16.58 14.96
N LEU A 37 -1.72 -16.69 15.89
CA LEU A 37 -1.18 -15.56 16.65
C LEU A 37 -0.65 -14.42 15.75
N HIS A 38 -0.08 -14.78 14.59
CA HIS A 38 0.47 -13.81 13.65
C HIS A 38 -0.60 -12.98 12.96
N GLU A 39 -1.70 -13.61 12.53
CA GLU A 39 -2.82 -12.95 11.88
C GLU A 39 -3.56 -12.04 12.87
N ILE A 40 -3.72 -12.50 14.12
CA ILE A 40 -4.30 -11.69 15.21
C ILE A 40 -3.44 -10.46 15.47
N GLY A 41 -2.12 -10.62 15.59
CA GLY A 41 -1.20 -9.50 15.78
C GLY A 41 -1.26 -8.48 14.64
N GLN A 42 -1.31 -8.96 13.39
CA GLN A 42 -1.47 -8.11 12.21
C GLN A 42 -2.82 -7.40 12.21
N TYR A 43 -3.90 -8.07 12.58
CA TYR A 43 -5.23 -7.47 12.65
C TYR A 43 -5.28 -6.35 13.70
N LEU A 44 -4.70 -6.54 14.88
CA LEU A 44 -4.66 -5.51 15.93
C LEU A 44 -3.85 -4.27 15.51
N GLN A 45 -2.71 -4.46 14.84
CA GLN A 45 -1.93 -3.35 14.32
C GLN A 45 -2.72 -2.57 13.24
N LEU A 46 -3.39 -3.27 12.34
CA LEU A 46 -4.24 -2.66 11.31
C LEU A 46 -5.42 -1.91 11.92
N TRP A 47 -6.06 -2.49 12.94
CA TRP A 47 -7.12 -1.83 13.70
C TRP A 47 -6.62 -0.50 14.26
N GLN A 48 -5.48 -0.49 14.96
CA GLN A 48 -4.92 0.72 15.56
C GLN A 48 -4.64 1.82 14.54
N ILE A 49 -4.14 1.46 13.35
CA ILE A 49 -3.93 2.40 12.26
C ILE A 49 -5.27 2.96 11.79
N MET A 50 -6.26 2.09 11.58
CA MET A 50 -7.58 2.48 11.08
C MET A 50 -8.36 3.39 12.02
N GLN A 51 -8.23 3.21 13.32
CA GLN A 51 -8.84 4.11 14.32
C GLN A 51 -8.31 5.54 14.25
N ARG A 52 -7.10 5.74 13.72
CA ARG A 52 -6.47 7.05 13.58
C ARG A 52 -6.67 7.65 12.19
N THR A 53 -7.27 6.89 11.27
CA THR A 53 -7.49 7.34 9.90
C THR A 53 -8.84 8.04 9.80
N GLU A 54 -8.81 9.34 9.52
CA GLU A 54 -9.99 10.10 9.20
C GLU A 54 -10.20 10.13 7.68
N LEU A 55 -11.36 9.67 7.23
CA LEU A 55 -11.73 9.77 5.82
C LEU A 55 -12.33 11.13 5.53
N SER A 56 -11.86 11.73 4.43
CA SER A 56 -12.39 12.97 3.88
C SER A 56 -13.07 12.70 2.55
N ALA A 57 -14.06 13.53 2.19
CA ALA A 57 -14.68 13.51 0.87
C ALA A 57 -13.77 14.10 -0.24
N THR A 58 -12.63 14.67 0.14
CA THR A 58 -11.64 15.18 -0.82
C THR A 58 -11.04 14.03 -1.63
N PRO A 59 -10.90 14.18 -2.96
CA PRO A 59 -10.29 13.15 -3.79
C PRO A 59 -8.83 12.91 -3.39
N ASP A 60 -8.41 11.64 -3.47
CA ASP A 60 -7.03 11.23 -3.23
C ASP A 60 -6.05 11.94 -4.17
N ARG A 61 -4.89 12.30 -3.63
CA ARG A 61 -3.81 12.97 -4.39
C ARG A 61 -2.60 12.06 -4.50
N LEU A 62 -2.16 11.79 -5.73
CA LEU A 62 -0.89 11.15 -5.98
C LEU A 62 0.24 12.19 -5.85
N ILE A 63 1.10 12.04 -4.84
CA ILE A 63 2.25 12.92 -4.61
C ILE A 63 3.53 12.19 -5.03
N TRP A 64 4.16 12.65 -6.10
CA TRP A 64 5.41 12.10 -6.61
C TRP A 64 6.61 12.68 -5.86
N ARG A 65 7.17 11.90 -4.93
CA ARG A 65 8.23 12.33 -4.00
C ARG A 65 9.57 12.68 -4.66
N TRP A 66 9.77 12.31 -5.93
CA TRP A 66 11.00 12.56 -6.67
C TRP A 66 11.03 13.91 -7.39
N THR A 67 9.97 14.72 -7.26
CA THR A 67 9.90 16.07 -7.81
C THR A 67 9.44 17.04 -6.74
N ALA A 68 10.03 18.24 -6.69
CA ALA A 68 9.63 19.27 -5.73
C ALA A 68 8.17 19.74 -5.91
N SER A 69 7.66 19.70 -7.15
CA SER A 69 6.25 20.01 -7.44
C SER A 69 5.28 18.92 -6.96
N GLY A 70 5.76 17.71 -6.67
CA GLY A 70 4.91 16.55 -6.37
C GLY A 70 4.20 15.95 -7.59
N ASN A 71 4.48 16.44 -8.80
CA ASN A 71 3.81 15.99 -10.02
C ASN A 71 4.55 14.82 -10.67
N TYR A 72 3.80 13.76 -10.97
CA TYR A 72 4.33 12.65 -11.74
C TYR A 72 4.57 13.04 -13.21
N SER A 73 5.69 12.59 -13.76
CA SER A 73 5.93 12.53 -15.20
C SER A 73 6.75 11.29 -15.55
N ALA A 74 6.55 10.75 -16.76
CA ALA A 74 7.34 9.61 -17.25
C ALA A 74 8.86 9.91 -17.21
N GLN A 75 9.26 11.16 -17.51
CA GLN A 75 10.64 11.62 -17.40
C GLN A 75 11.17 11.52 -15.97
N SER A 76 10.45 12.08 -14.99
CA SER A 76 10.87 12.02 -13.57
C SER A 76 10.89 10.59 -13.02
N CYS A 77 10.00 9.72 -13.48
CA CYS A 77 10.00 8.29 -13.18
C CYS A 77 11.27 7.61 -13.71
N TYR A 78 11.61 7.87 -14.97
CA TYR A 78 12.84 7.36 -15.56
C TYR A 78 14.06 7.82 -14.75
N MET A 79 14.16 9.12 -14.44
CA MET A 79 15.28 9.64 -13.64
C MET A 79 15.34 9.01 -12.23
N ALA A 80 14.19 8.83 -11.56
CA ALA A 80 14.13 8.17 -10.26
C ALA A 80 14.65 6.72 -10.29
N THR A 81 14.43 6.02 -11.41
CA THR A 81 14.92 4.63 -11.61
C THR A 81 16.46 4.57 -11.59
N PHE A 82 17.12 5.62 -12.05
CA PHE A 82 18.59 5.73 -12.08
C PHE A 82 19.14 6.54 -10.89
N HIS A 83 18.32 6.91 -9.93
CA HIS A 83 18.79 7.65 -8.76
C HIS A 83 19.78 6.79 -7.95
N GLY A 84 21.00 7.29 -7.78
CA GLY A 84 22.09 6.54 -7.13
C GLY A 84 22.86 5.59 -8.06
N SER A 85 22.54 5.56 -9.36
CA SER A 85 23.37 4.87 -10.34
C SER A 85 24.71 5.59 -10.53
N THR A 86 25.77 4.82 -10.73
CA THR A 86 27.09 5.33 -11.04
C THR A 86 27.43 5.04 -12.50
N ALA A 87 28.19 5.93 -13.14
CA ALA A 87 28.62 5.70 -14.51
C ALA A 87 29.54 4.46 -14.57
N CYS A 88 29.17 3.48 -15.39
CA CYS A 88 30.05 2.35 -15.72
C CYS A 88 30.66 2.60 -17.10
N TYR A 89 31.96 2.84 -17.15
CA TYR A 89 32.68 3.07 -18.41
C TYR A 89 33.09 1.75 -19.12
N SER A 90 32.39 0.65 -18.89
CA SER A 90 32.71 -0.66 -19.49
C SER A 90 32.29 -0.81 -20.96
N TRP A 91 32.07 0.30 -21.69
CA TRP A 91 31.63 0.28 -23.10
C TRP A 91 32.74 -0.15 -24.07
N LYS A 92 33.98 -0.27 -23.59
CA LYS A 92 35.08 -0.95 -24.26
C LYS A 92 35.45 -2.17 -23.45
N LEU A 93 34.71 -3.27 -23.63
CA LEU A 93 35.30 -4.59 -23.41
C LEU A 93 36.17 -4.88 -24.63
N ILE A 94 37.44 -5.21 -24.37
CA ILE A 94 38.46 -5.61 -25.33
C ILE A 94 37.98 -6.83 -26.12
#